data_AF-A0A7C3PT30-F1
#
_entry.id   AF-A0A7C3PT30-F1
#
_cell.length_a   1.000
_cell.length_b   1.000
_cell.length_c   1.000
_cell.angle_alpha   90.00
_cell.angle_beta   90.00
_cell.angle_gamma   90.00
#
_symmetry.space_group_name_H-M   'P 1'
#
loop_
_entity.id
_entity.type
_entity.pdbx_description
1 polymer ?
#
loop_
_entity_poly.entity_id
_entity_poly.type
_entity_poly.pdbx_seq_one_letter_code
_entity_poly.pdbx_strand_id
1 'polypeptide(L)'
;MDKHISALLYDYDCVIVPELGGFVCNYSPAKVHPVQHTFSPPSKQVTFNGNLKSNDGLLANHIARTEKRTFAEASLYIKQFVRNTDSELNKGRKVVIEEVGTLFLDVERNIQFEPDSSVNYLTDSFGLGSFRSQAIQREGVSQRIEKEFKDRVIRPVKDPVPGRVRVRRIVAAAVLVPLIFVSIWIPLKTDLLKNVNFSALNPFAGKETPLYKPAAETLPLLTAAAFAKKAGILQLSPDRIIVVRESTARPDATEVKNSTVQSQVQSLSKGTFYIVGGCFEVFDNALRFASSMKQKGYSGIILEKGLGRLSPVCYSSFNSREEALKELEKIQAGTDPNAWLLAY
;
A
#
# COMPACT_ATOMS: atom_id res chain seq x y z
N MET A 1 51.28 9.11 -4.58
CA MET A 1 49.97 9.54 -4.01
C MET A 1 48.89 8.50 -4.27
N ASP A 2 48.63 8.17 -5.53
CA ASP A 2 47.49 7.36 -5.99
C ASP A 2 47.38 6.02 -5.24
N LYS A 3 48.49 5.27 -5.17
CA LYS A 3 48.60 4.02 -4.40
C LYS A 3 48.24 4.14 -2.91
N HIS A 4 48.45 5.31 -2.29
CA HIS A 4 48.08 5.51 -0.90
C HIS A 4 46.59 5.73 -0.73
N ILE A 5 45.96 6.43 -1.68
CA ILE A 5 44.51 6.63 -1.69
C ILE A 5 43.82 5.29 -1.95
N SER A 6 44.25 4.56 -2.99
CA SER A 6 43.66 3.25 -3.32
C SER A 6 43.80 2.24 -2.19
N ALA A 7 44.97 2.17 -1.53
CA ALA A 7 45.16 1.31 -0.37
C ALA A 7 44.19 1.64 0.79
N LEU A 8 43.98 2.92 1.09
CA LEU A 8 43.11 3.34 2.19
C LEU A 8 41.63 3.07 1.92
N LEU A 9 41.19 3.03 0.66
CA LEU A 9 39.79 2.78 0.29
C LEU A 9 39.34 1.33 0.58
N TYR A 10 40.28 0.39 0.72
CA TYR A 10 39.98 -0.97 1.18
C TYR A 10 39.52 -0.97 2.64
N ASP A 11 40.24 -0.26 3.50
CA ASP A 11 40.04 -0.28 4.96
C ASP A 11 39.03 0.75 5.45
N TYR A 12 38.90 1.88 4.74
CA TYR A 12 38.09 3.02 5.16
C TYR A 12 37.03 3.39 4.12
N ASP A 13 35.89 3.89 4.61
CA ASP A 13 34.80 4.36 3.75
C ASP A 13 34.92 5.84 3.38
N CYS A 14 35.78 6.60 4.05
CA CYS A 14 36.04 8.00 3.73
C CYS A 14 37.54 8.27 3.79
N VAL A 15 38.09 8.79 2.70
CA VAL A 15 39.51 9.18 2.61
C VAL A 15 39.56 10.64 2.17
N ILE A 16 40.01 11.51 3.06
CA ILE A 16 40.09 12.95 2.80
C ILE A 16 41.48 13.32 2.26
N VAL A 17 41.48 14.09 1.17
CA VAL A 17 42.66 14.80 0.65
C VAL A 17 42.50 16.28 1.03
N PRO A 18 43.25 16.77 2.04
CA PRO A 18 43.19 18.15 2.48
C PRO A 18 43.23 19.15 1.33
N GLU A 19 42.44 20.22 1.42
CA GLU A 19 42.32 21.30 0.40
C GLU A 19 41.66 20.90 -0.94
N LEU A 20 41.70 19.62 -1.34
CA LEU A 20 41.08 19.10 -2.57
C LEU A 20 39.62 18.64 -2.33
N GLY A 21 39.40 17.71 -1.39
CA GLY A 21 38.11 17.07 -1.15
C GLY A 21 38.25 15.67 -0.55
N GLY A 22 37.14 14.93 -0.46
CA GLY A 22 37.13 13.58 0.10
C GLY A 22 36.52 12.54 -0.84
N PHE A 23 37.13 11.36 -0.88
CA PHE A 23 36.58 10.17 -1.52
C PHE A 23 35.69 9.43 -0.52
N VAL A 24 34.43 9.24 -0.89
CA VAL A 24 33.42 8.59 -0.05
C VAL A 24 32.96 7.32 -0.74
N CYS A 25 33.06 6.22 -0.04
CA CYS A 25 32.64 4.91 -0.47
C CYS A 25 31.24 4.61 0.03
N ASN A 26 30.40 4.06 -0.84
CA ASN A 26 29.08 3.56 -0.48
C ASN A 26 28.95 2.10 -0.93
N TYR A 27 28.30 1.29 -0.09
CA TYR A 27 27.99 -0.08 -0.46
C TYR A 27 26.94 -0.12 -1.58
N SER A 28 27.24 -0.85 -2.66
CA SER A 28 26.32 -1.19 -3.73
C SER A 28 26.04 -2.69 -3.67
N PRO A 29 24.77 -3.12 -3.50
CA PRO A 29 24.43 -4.54 -3.49
C PRO A 29 24.65 -5.19 -4.86
N ALA A 30 24.68 -6.52 -4.87
CA ALA A 30 24.70 -7.30 -6.11
C ALA A 30 23.50 -6.94 -7.00
N LYS A 31 23.74 -6.81 -8.30
CA LYS A 31 22.74 -6.39 -9.29
C LYS A 31 22.71 -7.35 -10.46
N VAL A 32 21.53 -7.53 -11.02
CA VAL A 32 21.33 -8.25 -12.28
C VAL A 32 20.99 -7.23 -13.36
N HIS A 33 21.79 -7.19 -14.42
CA HIS A 33 21.48 -6.38 -15.58
C HIS A 33 20.35 -7.04 -16.38
N PRO A 34 19.17 -6.41 -16.53
CA PRO A 34 17.97 -7.06 -17.06
C PRO A 34 18.12 -7.50 -18.52
N VAL A 35 18.81 -6.68 -19.33
CA VAL A 35 19.03 -6.95 -20.76
C VAL A 35 20.20 -7.91 -21.01
N GLN A 36 21.33 -7.71 -20.33
CA GLN A 36 22.55 -8.49 -20.59
C GLN A 36 22.55 -9.85 -19.88
N HIS A 37 21.62 -10.08 -18.95
CA HIS A 37 21.58 -11.20 -18.02
C HIS A 37 22.90 -11.38 -17.25
N THR A 38 23.58 -10.26 -16.99
CA THR A 38 24.85 -10.21 -16.26
C THR A 38 24.58 -9.99 -14.78
N PHE A 39 25.12 -10.86 -13.95
CA PHE A 39 25.14 -10.77 -12.50
C PHE A 39 26.44 -10.07 -12.11
N SER A 40 26.32 -8.95 -11.41
CA SER A 40 27.45 -8.21 -10.86
C SER A 40 27.50 -8.44 -9.34
N PRO A 41 28.68 -8.71 -8.77
CA PRO A 41 28.81 -8.90 -7.33
C PRO A 41 28.50 -7.60 -6.57
N PRO A 42 28.32 -7.68 -5.24
CA PRO A 42 28.31 -6.49 -4.41
C PRO A 42 29.64 -5.72 -4.58
N SER A 43 29.57 -4.40 -4.53
CA SER A 43 30.74 -3.56 -4.74
C SER A 43 30.73 -2.33 -3.84
N LYS A 44 31.91 -1.74 -3.67
CA LYS A 44 32.09 -0.46 -2.97
C LYS A 44 32.19 0.64 -4.03
N GLN A 45 31.13 1.45 -4.16
CA GLN A 45 31.06 2.56 -5.11
C GLN A 45 31.75 3.79 -4.54
N VAL A 46 32.78 4.29 -5.23
CA VAL A 46 33.51 5.51 -4.84
C VAL A 46 32.85 6.75 -5.45
N THR A 47 32.66 7.79 -4.65
CA THR A 47 32.24 9.13 -5.07
C THR A 47 33.19 10.18 -4.52
N PHE A 48 33.17 11.38 -5.11
CA PHE A 48 34.01 12.49 -4.66
C PHE A 48 33.14 13.62 -4.12
N ASN A 49 33.55 14.20 -3.00
CA ASN A 49 32.92 15.37 -2.40
C ASN A 49 33.97 16.47 -2.18
N GLY A 50 33.94 17.50 -3.03
CA GLY A 50 34.83 18.65 -2.95
C GLY A 50 34.65 19.52 -1.70
N ASN A 51 33.55 19.37 -0.94
CA ASN A 51 33.33 20.13 0.29
C ASN A 51 34.07 19.54 1.50
N LEU A 52 34.50 18.28 1.42
CA LEU A 52 35.24 17.61 2.50
C LEU A 52 36.73 18.00 2.46
N LYS A 53 37.06 19.20 2.95
CA LYS A 53 38.43 19.75 2.92
C LYS A 53 39.16 19.71 4.25
N SER A 54 38.49 19.28 5.32
CA SER A 54 39.06 19.22 6.67
C SER A 54 40.13 18.15 6.76
N ASN A 55 41.29 18.46 7.33
CA ASN A 55 42.37 17.50 7.51
C ASN A 55 42.10 16.61 8.74
N ASP A 56 41.70 15.37 8.50
CA ASP A 56 41.53 14.33 9.53
C ASP A 56 42.85 13.61 9.88
N GLY A 57 43.92 13.89 9.14
CA GLY A 57 45.24 13.29 9.31
C GLY A 57 45.35 11.84 8.85
N LEU A 58 44.29 11.21 8.33
CA LEU A 58 44.28 9.78 7.98
C LEU A 58 45.27 9.49 6.85
N LEU A 59 45.16 10.22 5.74
CA LEU A 59 46.07 10.09 4.60
C LEU A 59 47.52 10.45 4.97
N ALA A 60 47.70 11.55 5.71
CA ALA A 60 49.03 12.02 6.12
C ALA A 60 49.74 11.01 7.03
N ASN A 61 49.02 10.40 7.98
CA ASN A 61 49.55 9.36 8.86
C ASN A 61 49.89 8.08 8.10
N HIS A 62 49.07 7.69 7.12
CA HIS A 62 49.36 6.52 6.27
C HIS A 62 50.65 6.72 5.46
N ILE A 63 50.82 7.87 4.82
CA ILE A 63 52.04 8.20 4.06
C ILE A 63 53.26 8.25 5.00
N ALA A 64 53.14 8.92 6.15
CA ALA A 64 54.22 9.01 7.12
C ALA A 64 54.72 7.62 7.57
N ARG A 65 53.80 6.67 7.81
CA ARG A 65 54.14 5.30 8.22
C ARG A 65 54.76 4.49 7.08
N THR A 66 54.15 4.53 5.90
CA THR A 66 54.57 3.72 4.75
C THR A 66 55.90 4.19 4.16
N GLU A 67 56.11 5.51 4.09
CA GLU A 67 57.34 6.10 3.54
C GLU A 67 58.40 6.45 4.60
N LYS A 68 58.12 6.20 5.89
CA LYS A 68 58.98 6.57 7.03
C LYS A 68 59.34 8.07 7.05
N ARG A 69 58.38 8.91 6.69
CA ARG A 69 58.49 10.37 6.70
C ARG A 69 57.85 10.95 7.96
N THR A 70 58.23 12.16 8.32
CA THR A 70 57.51 12.87 9.39
C THR A 70 56.12 13.29 8.90
N PHE A 71 55.18 13.49 9.83
CA PHE A 71 53.83 13.96 9.49
C PHE A 71 53.85 15.30 8.73
N ALA A 72 54.77 16.20 9.08
CA ALA A 72 54.93 17.49 8.42
C ALA A 72 55.40 17.34 6.97
N GLU A 73 56.37 16.46 6.71
CA GLU A 73 56.82 16.13 5.35
C GLU A 73 55.70 15.50 4.52
N ALA A 74 54.95 14.56 5.10
CA ALA A 74 53.79 13.94 4.44
C ALA A 74 52.71 14.98 4.09
N SER A 75 52.43 15.91 5.00
CA SER A 75 51.49 17.02 4.75
C SER A 75 51.96 17.94 3.62
N LEU A 76 53.27 18.19 3.52
CA LEU A 76 53.85 18.98 2.44
C LEU A 76 53.73 18.24 1.09
N TYR A 77 53.99 16.94 1.08
CA TYR A 77 53.80 16.09 -0.10
C TYR A 77 52.35 16.10 -0.59
N ILE A 78 51.38 15.99 0.32
CA ILE A 78 49.95 16.12 0.00
C ILE A 78 49.65 17.49 -0.62
N LYS A 79 50.11 18.58 0.00
CA LYS A 79 49.89 19.94 -0.53
C LYS A 79 50.47 20.14 -1.91
N GLN A 80 51.65 19.57 -2.20
CA GLN A 80 52.25 19.64 -3.53
C GLN A 80 51.42 18.89 -4.57
N PHE A 81 50.89 17.71 -4.22
CA PHE A 81 49.97 16.96 -5.09
C PHE A 81 48.72 17.79 -5.41
N VAL A 82 48.08 18.37 -4.40
CA VAL A 82 46.87 19.18 -4.58
C VAL A 82 47.12 20.38 -5.49
N ARG A 83 48.22 21.12 -5.29
CA ARG A 83 48.59 22.23 -6.18
C ARG A 83 48.80 21.80 -7.63
N ASN A 84 49.41 20.64 -7.84
CA ASN A 84 49.60 20.11 -9.18
C ASN A 84 48.24 19.75 -9.80
N THR A 85 47.40 19.01 -9.08
CA THR A 85 46.05 18.64 -9.51
C THR A 85 45.20 19.86 -9.85
N ASP A 86 45.19 20.89 -8.99
CA ASP A 86 44.47 22.14 -9.25
C ASP A 86 45.01 22.84 -10.50
N SER A 87 46.33 22.87 -10.71
CA SER A 87 46.92 23.46 -11.91
C SER A 87 46.49 22.72 -13.17
N GLU A 88 46.43 21.38 -13.12
CA GLU A 88 46.00 20.55 -14.24
C GLU A 88 44.52 20.72 -14.56
N LEU A 89 43.67 20.73 -13.53
CA LEU A 89 42.24 20.98 -13.67
C LEU A 89 41.96 22.37 -14.24
N ASN A 90 42.66 23.41 -13.76
CA ASN A 90 42.51 24.78 -14.26
C ASN A 90 42.95 24.96 -15.72
N LYS A 91 43.83 24.08 -16.25
CA LYS A 91 44.18 24.03 -17.68
C LYS A 91 43.12 23.30 -18.52
N GLY A 92 42.04 22.80 -17.91
CA GLY A 92 41.01 22.00 -18.55
C GLY A 92 41.44 20.55 -18.82
N ARG A 93 42.52 20.07 -18.17
CA ARG A 93 42.97 18.68 -18.30
C ARG A 93 42.27 17.80 -17.28
N LYS A 94 42.06 16.53 -17.66
CA LYS A 94 41.58 15.49 -16.74
C LYS A 94 42.74 14.96 -15.91
N VAL A 95 42.53 14.79 -14.61
CA VAL A 95 43.52 14.23 -13.69
C VAL A 95 43.09 12.81 -13.33
N VAL A 96 43.90 11.84 -13.73
CA VAL A 96 43.67 10.42 -13.43
C VAL A 96 44.36 10.09 -12.11
N ILE A 97 43.63 9.45 -11.21
CA ILE A 97 44.15 8.83 -9.98
C ILE A 97 44.02 7.33 -10.19
N GLU A 98 45.16 6.65 -10.31
CA GLU A 98 45.20 5.21 -10.59
C GLU A 98 44.32 4.41 -9.61
N GLU A 99 43.56 3.45 -10.13
CA GLU A 99 42.63 2.55 -9.42
C GLU A 99 41.41 3.24 -8.77
N VAL A 100 41.43 4.57 -8.58
CA VAL A 100 40.36 5.32 -7.91
C VAL A 100 39.38 5.93 -8.92
N GLY A 101 39.89 6.66 -9.91
CA GLY A 101 39.07 7.34 -10.91
C GLY A 101 39.67 8.62 -11.48
N THR A 102 38.87 9.36 -12.23
CA THR A 102 39.31 10.56 -12.96
C THR A 102 38.56 11.80 -12.48
N LEU A 103 39.30 12.86 -12.16
CA LEU A 103 38.78 14.18 -11.82
C LEU A 103 38.84 15.11 -13.05
N PHE A 104 37.80 15.92 -13.26
CA PHE A 104 37.74 16.90 -14.33
C PHE A 104 36.81 18.06 -13.97
N LEU A 105 36.97 19.21 -14.62
CA LEU A 105 36.04 20.34 -14.44
C LEU A 105 34.91 20.26 -15.46
N ASP A 106 33.70 20.58 -15.01
CA ASP A 106 32.57 20.84 -15.91
C ASP A 106 32.59 22.29 -16.46
N VAL A 107 31.57 22.63 -17.26
CA VAL A 107 31.41 23.97 -17.85
C VAL A 107 31.22 25.08 -16.81
N GLU A 108 30.73 24.75 -15.62
CA GLU A 108 30.51 25.67 -14.49
C GLU A 108 31.74 25.75 -13.56
N ARG A 109 32.84 25.05 -13.89
CA ARG A 109 34.06 24.93 -13.08
C ARG A 109 33.87 24.18 -11.76
N ASN A 110 32.91 23.26 -11.68
CA ASN A 110 32.81 22.32 -10.57
C ASN A 110 33.65 21.07 -10.86
N ILE A 111 34.26 20.50 -9.81
CA ILE A 111 35.01 19.24 -9.90
C ILE A 111 34.01 18.08 -10.01
N GLN A 112 34.05 17.40 -11.14
CA GLN A 112 33.36 16.15 -11.40
C GLN A 112 34.32 14.97 -11.28
N PHE A 113 33.76 13.82 -10.91
CA PHE A 113 34.52 12.60 -10.68
C PHE A 113 33.86 11.42 -11.39
N GLU A 114 34.68 10.68 -12.14
CA GLU A 114 34.30 9.42 -12.78
C GLU A 114 35.08 8.28 -12.10
N PRO A 115 34.42 7.40 -11.34
CA PRO A 115 35.10 6.32 -10.63
C PRO A 115 35.66 5.28 -11.60
N ASP A 116 36.80 4.71 -11.25
CA ASP A 116 37.30 3.53 -11.95
C ASP A 116 36.46 2.31 -11.57
N SER A 117 36.02 1.55 -12.57
CA SER A 117 35.20 0.34 -12.40
C SER A 117 36.02 -0.96 -12.44
N SER A 118 37.34 -0.85 -12.64
CA SER A 118 38.25 -2.00 -12.72
C SER A 118 38.52 -2.66 -11.36
N VAL A 119 38.47 -1.89 -10.27
CA VAL A 119 38.80 -2.35 -8.91
C VAL A 119 37.56 -2.32 -8.02
N ASN A 120 37.33 -3.41 -7.28
CA ASN A 120 36.33 -3.45 -6.22
C ASN A 120 37.01 -3.38 -4.86
N TYR A 121 36.76 -2.28 -4.13
CA TYR A 121 37.32 -2.05 -2.80
C TYR A 121 36.57 -2.79 -1.68
N LEU A 122 35.50 -3.51 -2.00
CA LEU A 122 34.78 -4.34 -1.03
C LEU A 122 35.50 -5.68 -0.81
N THR A 123 36.18 -5.81 0.34
CA THR A 123 36.90 -7.03 0.74
C THR A 123 36.00 -8.26 0.82
N ASP A 124 34.75 -8.10 1.27
CA ASP A 124 33.75 -9.18 1.36
C ASP A 124 33.38 -9.80 0.00
N SER A 125 33.62 -9.07 -1.09
CA SER A 125 33.36 -9.53 -2.46
C SER A 125 34.62 -9.95 -3.19
N PHE A 126 35.74 -10.10 -2.48
CA PHE A 126 36.99 -10.58 -3.04
C PHE A 126 36.80 -11.97 -3.67
N GLY A 127 37.27 -12.12 -4.91
CA GLY A 127 37.13 -13.36 -5.67
C GLY A 127 35.77 -13.56 -6.35
N LEU A 128 34.78 -12.70 -6.11
CA LEU A 128 33.52 -12.74 -6.84
C LEU A 128 33.67 -12.03 -8.20
N GLY A 129 33.48 -12.78 -9.28
CA GLY A 129 33.46 -12.26 -10.64
C GLY A 129 32.05 -11.95 -11.13
N SER A 130 31.93 -11.00 -12.05
CA SER A 130 30.69 -10.86 -12.82
C SER A 130 30.52 -12.05 -13.76
N PHE A 131 29.33 -12.63 -13.83
CA PHE A 131 29.02 -13.73 -14.75
C PHE A 131 27.68 -13.51 -15.44
N ARG A 132 27.46 -14.19 -16.57
CA ARG A 132 26.20 -14.12 -17.33
C ARG A 132 25.43 -15.42 -17.16
N SER A 133 24.14 -15.34 -16.84
CA SER A 133 23.29 -16.55 -16.83
C SER A 133 22.71 -16.79 -18.22
N GLN A 134 22.53 -18.07 -18.56
CA GLN A 134 21.67 -18.43 -19.68
C GLN A 134 20.19 -18.18 -19.32
N ALA A 135 19.36 -17.92 -20.33
CA ALA A 135 17.94 -17.73 -20.13
C ALA A 135 17.30 -19.04 -19.58
N ILE A 136 16.61 -18.93 -18.44
CA ILE A 136 15.88 -20.06 -17.85
C ILE A 136 14.61 -20.27 -18.67
N GLN A 137 14.58 -21.31 -19.51
CA GLN A 137 13.36 -21.74 -20.20
C GLN A 137 12.43 -22.38 -19.17
N ARG A 138 11.52 -21.58 -18.60
CA ARG A 138 10.43 -22.12 -17.78
C ARG A 138 9.38 -22.65 -18.75
N GLU A 139 9.18 -23.97 -18.78
CA GLU A 139 7.97 -24.57 -19.34
C GLU A 139 6.77 -23.76 -18.81
N GLY A 140 5.99 -23.18 -19.72
CA GLY A 140 4.94 -22.23 -19.36
C GLY A 140 3.98 -22.82 -18.33
N VAL A 141 3.36 -21.98 -17.51
CA VAL A 141 2.31 -22.38 -16.56
C VAL A 141 1.24 -23.24 -17.26
N SER A 142 0.97 -22.95 -18.54
CA SER A 142 0.11 -23.73 -19.43
C SER A 142 0.54 -25.20 -19.61
N GLN A 143 1.83 -25.51 -19.71
CA GLN A 143 2.31 -26.89 -19.85
C GLN A 143 2.23 -27.67 -18.53
N ARG A 144 2.41 -26.99 -17.38
CA ARG A 144 2.18 -27.61 -16.05
C ARG A 144 0.71 -27.90 -15.82
N ILE A 145 -0.15 -26.95 -16.18
CA ILE A 145 -1.61 -27.13 -16.17
C ILE A 145 -1.98 -28.30 -17.09
N GLU A 146 -1.54 -28.33 -18.35
CA GLU A 146 -1.85 -29.48 -19.23
C GLU A 146 -1.36 -30.83 -18.69
N LYS A 147 -0.17 -30.90 -18.09
CA LYS A 147 0.31 -32.13 -17.44
C LYS A 147 -0.60 -32.53 -16.27
N GLU A 148 -0.97 -31.59 -15.41
CA GLU A 148 -1.85 -31.86 -14.27
C GLU A 148 -3.27 -32.25 -14.70
N PHE A 149 -3.78 -31.69 -15.80
CA PHE A 149 -5.08 -32.05 -16.36
C PHE A 149 -5.08 -33.43 -17.05
N LYS A 150 -3.96 -33.88 -17.64
CA LYS A 150 -3.82 -35.24 -18.18
C LYS A 150 -3.78 -36.31 -17.09
N ASP A 151 -3.12 -36.02 -15.96
CA ASP A 151 -3.07 -36.96 -14.83
C ASP A 151 -4.39 -37.02 -14.05
N ARG A 152 -5.25 -36.01 -14.18
CA ARG A 152 -6.66 -36.10 -13.79
C ARG A 152 -7.46 -36.89 -14.83
N VAL A 153 -7.13 -38.17 -15.00
CA VAL A 153 -8.02 -39.11 -15.67
C VAL A 153 -9.30 -39.17 -14.84
N ILE A 154 -10.35 -38.56 -15.36
CA ILE A 154 -11.71 -38.67 -14.83
C ILE A 154 -12.00 -40.17 -14.80
N ARG A 155 -11.96 -40.80 -13.62
CA ARG A 155 -12.55 -42.13 -13.47
C ARG A 155 -14.02 -41.94 -13.82
N PRO A 156 -14.57 -42.62 -14.84
CA PRO A 156 -15.98 -42.50 -15.13
C PRO A 156 -16.72 -42.87 -13.85
N VAL A 157 -17.46 -41.89 -13.32
CA VAL A 157 -18.41 -42.14 -12.25
C VAL A 157 -19.34 -43.21 -12.80
N LYS A 158 -19.33 -44.38 -12.16
CA LYS A 158 -20.18 -45.51 -12.55
C LYS A 158 -21.62 -45.00 -12.63
N ASP A 159 -22.18 -44.96 -13.84
CA ASP A 159 -23.52 -44.46 -14.07
C ASP A 159 -24.51 -45.14 -13.12
N PRO A 160 -25.49 -44.41 -12.55
CA PRO A 160 -26.50 -45.03 -11.71
C PRO A 160 -27.28 -46.06 -12.53
N VAL A 161 -27.16 -47.33 -12.14
CA VAL A 161 -27.77 -48.48 -12.81
C VAL A 161 -29.26 -48.19 -13.11
N PRO A 162 -29.72 -48.25 -14.38
CA PRO A 162 -31.02 -47.73 -14.81
C PRO A 162 -32.23 -48.57 -14.37
N GLY A 163 -32.07 -49.53 -13.45
CA GLY A 163 -33.12 -50.47 -13.07
C GLY A 163 -34.17 -49.93 -12.08
N ARG A 164 -33.83 -48.98 -11.22
CA ARG A 164 -34.70 -48.61 -10.08
C ARG A 164 -35.72 -47.51 -10.39
N VAL A 165 -35.44 -46.65 -11.37
CA VAL A 165 -36.29 -45.49 -11.71
C VAL A 165 -37.47 -45.88 -12.59
N ARG A 166 -37.28 -46.86 -13.49
CA ARG A 166 -38.32 -47.33 -14.42
C ARG A 166 -39.45 -48.06 -13.68
N VAL A 167 -39.14 -48.85 -12.64
CA VAL A 167 -40.13 -49.54 -11.81
C VAL A 167 -40.98 -48.56 -10.99
N ARG A 168 -40.39 -47.51 -10.41
CA ARG A 168 -41.16 -46.48 -9.65
C ARG A 168 -42.16 -45.72 -10.53
N ARG A 169 -41.81 -45.46 -11.80
CA ARG A 169 -42.72 -44.80 -12.77
C ARG A 169 -43.90 -45.69 -13.15
N ILE A 170 -43.67 -47.00 -13.33
CA ILE A 170 -44.73 -47.97 -13.65
C ILE A 170 -45.68 -48.14 -12.46
N VAL A 171 -45.16 -48.22 -11.23
CA VAL A 171 -45.99 -48.32 -10.02
C VAL A 171 -46.80 -47.04 -9.81
N ALA A 172 -46.22 -45.85 -10.02
CA ALA A 172 -46.95 -44.59 -9.94
C ALA A 172 -48.07 -44.49 -10.99
N ALA A 173 -47.81 -44.93 -12.23
CA ALA A 173 -48.82 -44.97 -13.28
C ALA A 173 -49.96 -45.96 -12.95
N ALA A 174 -49.65 -47.13 -12.40
CA ALA A 174 -50.65 -48.15 -12.02
C ALA A 174 -51.62 -47.67 -10.93
N VAL A 175 -51.20 -46.77 -10.04
CA VAL A 175 -52.06 -46.16 -9.02
C VAL A 175 -52.87 -44.98 -9.57
N LEU A 176 -52.28 -44.19 -10.48
CA LEU A 176 -52.96 -43.00 -11.04
C LEU A 176 -54.07 -43.36 -12.02
N VAL A 177 -53.91 -44.40 -12.85
CA VAL A 177 -54.92 -44.80 -13.84
C VAL A 177 -56.30 -45.08 -13.23
N PRO A 178 -56.45 -45.90 -12.17
CA PRO A 178 -57.76 -46.12 -11.56
C PRO A 178 -58.30 -44.86 -10.86
N LEU A 179 -57.45 -44.01 -10.27
CA LEU A 179 -57.89 -42.75 -9.67
C LEU A 179 -58.43 -41.77 -10.71
N ILE A 180 -57.76 -41.65 -11.86
CA ILE A 180 -58.22 -40.81 -12.97
C ILE A 180 -59.51 -41.40 -13.56
N PHE A 181 -59.59 -42.72 -13.72
CA PHE A 181 -60.80 -43.38 -14.19
C PHE A 181 -61.99 -43.11 -13.25
N VAL A 182 -61.81 -43.27 -11.94
CA VAL A 182 -62.84 -42.95 -10.94
C VAL A 182 -63.18 -41.45 -10.94
N SER A 183 -62.18 -40.57 -11.03
CA SER A 183 -62.38 -39.11 -11.10
C SER A 183 -63.16 -38.66 -12.34
N ILE A 184 -63.03 -39.38 -13.46
CA ILE A 184 -63.79 -39.10 -14.69
C ILE A 184 -65.18 -39.78 -14.63
N TRP A 185 -65.29 -40.97 -14.06
CA TRP A 185 -66.54 -41.74 -14.04
C TRP A 185 -67.61 -41.14 -13.11
N ILE A 186 -67.21 -40.64 -11.94
CA ILE A 186 -68.11 -40.06 -10.94
C ILE A 186 -68.94 -38.87 -11.48
N PRO A 187 -68.35 -37.84 -12.14
CA PRO A 187 -69.11 -36.68 -12.62
C PRO A 187 -70.05 -36.99 -13.79
N LEU A 188 -69.85 -38.09 -14.53
CA LEU A 188 -70.79 -38.49 -15.60
C LEU A 188 -72.10 -39.10 -15.06
N LYS A 189 -72.12 -39.59 -13.82
CA LYS A 189 -73.29 -40.27 -13.23
C LYS A 189 -73.95 -39.48 -12.11
N THR A 190 -73.31 -38.44 -11.59
CA THR A 190 -73.78 -37.67 -10.44
C THR A 190 -73.80 -36.18 -10.74
N ASP A 191 -74.85 -35.48 -10.32
CA ASP A 191 -75.00 -34.03 -10.44
C ASP A 191 -74.11 -33.24 -9.44
N LEU A 192 -72.93 -33.79 -9.09
CA LEU A 192 -72.01 -33.23 -8.09
C LEU A 192 -71.36 -31.89 -8.51
N LEU A 193 -71.37 -31.54 -9.80
CA LEU A 193 -70.74 -30.33 -10.34
C LEU A 193 -71.71 -29.20 -10.68
N LYS A 194 -73.01 -29.33 -10.42
CA LYS A 194 -73.98 -28.27 -10.76
C LYS A 194 -74.02 -27.11 -9.76
N ASN A 195 -73.53 -27.31 -8.53
CA ASN A 195 -73.53 -26.30 -7.45
C ASN A 195 -72.11 -25.99 -6.92
N VAL A 196 -71.08 -26.04 -7.76
CA VAL A 196 -69.72 -25.63 -7.37
C VAL A 196 -69.53 -24.13 -7.63
N ASN A 197 -69.35 -23.36 -6.54
CA ASN A 197 -68.94 -21.97 -6.61
C ASN A 197 -67.45 -21.89 -7.02
N PHE A 198 -67.20 -21.64 -8.30
CA PHE A 198 -65.85 -21.60 -8.88
C PHE A 198 -64.92 -20.54 -8.27
N SER A 199 -65.46 -19.56 -7.53
CA SER A 199 -64.67 -18.52 -6.86
C SER A 199 -64.00 -18.98 -5.55
N ALA A 200 -64.32 -20.18 -5.03
CA ALA A 200 -63.80 -20.68 -3.74
C ALA A 200 -62.72 -21.77 -3.86
N LEU A 201 -62.27 -22.10 -5.09
CA LEU A 201 -61.30 -23.17 -5.34
C LEU A 201 -59.84 -22.70 -5.37
N ASN A 202 -59.53 -21.56 -4.74
CA ASN A 202 -58.15 -21.15 -4.52
C ASN A 202 -57.77 -21.41 -3.05
N PRO A 203 -57.02 -22.49 -2.73
CA PRO A 203 -56.59 -22.79 -1.37
C PRO A 203 -55.52 -21.82 -0.84
N PHE A 204 -55.09 -20.86 -1.67
CA PHE A 204 -54.06 -19.87 -1.33
C PHE A 204 -54.48 -18.42 -1.62
N ALA A 205 -55.73 -18.15 -2.01
CA ALA A 205 -56.22 -16.77 -2.06
C ALA A 205 -56.53 -16.31 -0.63
N GLY A 206 -55.71 -15.39 -0.11
CA GLY A 206 -56.10 -14.60 1.05
C GLY A 206 -57.42 -13.91 0.77
N LYS A 207 -58.41 -14.04 1.67
CA LYS A 207 -59.66 -13.28 1.60
C LYS A 207 -59.31 -11.79 1.61
N GLU A 208 -59.48 -11.11 0.48
CA GLU A 208 -59.40 -9.66 0.45
C GLU A 208 -60.60 -9.09 1.20
N THR A 209 -60.37 -8.59 2.41
CA THR A 209 -61.30 -7.69 3.08
C THR A 209 -61.22 -6.34 2.40
N PRO A 210 -62.27 -5.83 1.75
CA PRO A 210 -62.22 -4.51 1.18
C PRO A 210 -62.12 -3.49 2.32
N LEU A 211 -60.95 -2.86 2.45
CA LEU A 211 -60.78 -1.68 3.27
C LEU A 211 -61.25 -0.45 2.47
N TYR A 212 -62.56 -0.36 2.25
CA TYR A 212 -63.17 0.84 1.70
C TYR A 212 -64.59 1.01 2.25
N LYS A 213 -64.78 2.06 3.06
CA LYS A 213 -66.11 2.61 3.40
C LYS A 213 -66.35 3.82 2.51
N PRO A 214 -67.36 3.82 1.62
CA PRO A 214 -67.71 5.01 0.85
C PRO A 214 -68.18 6.13 1.79
N ALA A 215 -67.72 7.34 1.47
CA ALA A 215 -68.08 8.57 2.15
C ALA A 215 -69.58 8.86 1.95
N ALA A 216 -70.32 8.97 3.04
CA ALA A 216 -71.63 9.62 3.02
C ALA A 216 -71.41 11.12 3.08
N GLU A 217 -71.56 11.80 1.95
CA GLU A 217 -71.80 13.23 1.92
C GLU A 217 -73.15 13.50 2.59
N THR A 218 -73.11 14.04 3.80
CA THR A 218 -74.21 14.83 4.35
C THR A 218 -73.68 16.23 4.56
N LEU A 219 -73.94 17.12 3.59
CA LEU A 219 -73.77 18.56 3.75
C LEU A 219 -74.73 19.04 4.85
N PRO A 220 -74.25 19.49 6.03
CA PRO A 220 -75.09 20.21 6.95
C PRO A 220 -75.08 21.69 6.53
N LEU A 221 -76.29 22.18 6.31
CA LEU A 221 -76.70 23.56 6.11
C LEU A 221 -75.86 24.57 6.93
N LEU A 222 -75.27 25.55 6.25
CA LEU A 222 -74.58 26.70 6.84
C LEU A 222 -75.47 27.36 7.91
N THR A 223 -75.05 27.28 9.17
CA THR A 223 -75.56 28.14 10.24
C THR A 223 -74.51 29.21 10.53
N ALA A 224 -74.91 30.48 10.37
CA ALA A 224 -74.06 31.67 10.29
C ALA A 224 -73.37 32.10 11.61
N ALA A 225 -73.09 31.18 12.53
CA ALA A 225 -72.54 31.49 13.86
C ALA A 225 -71.06 31.09 14.06
N ALA A 226 -70.41 30.41 13.10
CA ALA A 226 -69.02 29.94 13.26
C ALA A 226 -67.95 30.83 12.58
N PHE A 227 -68.34 31.81 11.76
CA PHE A 227 -67.39 32.68 11.04
C PHE A 227 -66.98 33.95 11.82
N ALA A 228 -67.57 34.20 13.00
CA ALA A 228 -67.36 35.44 13.75
C ALA A 228 -66.23 35.39 14.80
N LYS A 229 -65.36 34.37 14.81
CA LYS A 229 -64.33 34.23 15.87
C LYS A 229 -62.89 34.08 15.42
N LYS A 230 -62.56 34.34 14.15
CA LYS A 230 -61.15 34.41 13.73
C LYS A 230 -60.90 35.28 12.50
N ALA A 231 -61.41 36.51 12.54
CA ALA A 231 -60.92 37.62 11.73
C ALA A 231 -60.93 38.90 12.59
N GLY A 232 -59.75 39.51 12.72
CA GLY A 232 -59.46 40.71 13.54
C GLY A 232 -58.46 40.39 14.66
N ILE A 233 -57.26 40.97 14.73
CA ILE A 233 -56.78 42.25 14.21
C ILE A 233 -55.26 42.14 13.95
N LEU A 234 -54.81 42.74 12.84
CA LEU A 234 -53.41 43.07 12.53
C LEU A 234 -53.04 44.39 13.24
N GLN A 235 -51.84 44.46 13.81
CA GLN A 235 -51.19 45.75 14.10
C GLN A 235 -49.68 45.63 13.84
N LEU A 236 -49.23 46.32 12.78
CA LEU A 236 -47.83 46.66 12.54
C LEU A 236 -47.63 48.15 12.88
N SER A 237 -46.45 48.47 13.44
CA SER A 237 -45.90 49.82 13.49
C SER A 237 -44.49 49.83 12.85
N PRO A 238 -44.04 50.98 12.31
CA PRO A 238 -42.98 51.04 11.30
C PRO A 238 -41.64 51.57 11.83
N ASP A 239 -40.67 51.68 10.91
CA ASP A 239 -39.45 52.50 10.94
C ASP A 239 -38.13 51.84 11.41
N ARG A 240 -37.26 51.47 10.47
CA ARG A 240 -36.14 52.32 9.96
C ARG A 240 -35.19 51.51 9.05
N ILE A 241 -34.88 52.10 7.90
CA ILE A 241 -33.87 51.66 6.92
C ILE A 241 -32.58 52.45 7.18
N ILE A 242 -31.41 51.78 7.31
CA ILE A 242 -30.07 52.32 6.99
C ILE A 242 -29.18 51.11 6.63
N VAL A 243 -28.94 50.79 5.35
CA VAL A 243 -27.92 51.28 4.40
C VAL A 243 -26.47 50.95 4.78
N VAL A 244 -25.85 50.24 3.85
CA VAL A 244 -24.48 49.71 3.73
C VAL A 244 -23.39 50.76 3.90
N ARG A 245 -22.25 50.37 4.49
CA ARG A 245 -20.95 51.03 4.28
C ARG A 245 -19.82 50.02 4.19
N GLU A 246 -19.01 50.20 3.16
CA GLU A 246 -17.80 49.46 2.81
C GLU A 246 -16.55 50.13 3.43
N SER A 247 -15.45 49.37 3.54
CA SER A 247 -14.05 49.80 3.48
C SER A 247 -13.15 49.56 4.72
N THR A 248 -12.05 48.84 4.44
CA THR A 248 -10.66 48.95 4.95
C THR A 248 -10.34 48.72 6.44
N ALA A 249 -9.63 47.61 6.74
CA ALA A 249 -8.23 47.58 7.22
C ALA A 249 -7.88 46.29 8.02
N ARG A 250 -6.64 45.79 7.84
CA ARG A 250 -5.88 44.79 8.64
C ARG A 250 -5.44 45.39 10.01
N PRO A 251 -4.78 44.65 10.95
CA PRO A 251 -4.65 43.20 11.18
C PRO A 251 -4.96 42.79 12.66
N ASP A 252 -4.69 41.52 12.96
CA ASP A 252 -4.43 40.87 14.26
C ASP A 252 -5.49 39.95 14.91
N ALA A 253 -4.93 38.86 15.45
CA ALA A 253 -5.49 37.62 15.99
C ALA A 253 -6.65 37.84 16.98
N THR A 254 -7.62 36.93 17.15
CA THR A 254 -7.47 35.56 17.66
C THR A 254 -8.81 34.81 17.55
N GLU A 255 -8.75 33.48 17.37
CA GLU A 255 -9.68 32.42 17.81
C GLU A 255 -11.22 32.47 17.59
N VAL A 256 -11.67 31.41 16.87
CA VAL A 256 -12.61 30.36 17.36
C VAL A 256 -14.08 30.33 16.87
N LYS A 257 -14.37 29.16 16.25
CA LYS A 257 -15.62 28.39 16.11
C LYS A 257 -16.72 28.93 15.19
N ASN A 258 -16.85 28.24 14.06
CA ASN A 258 -18.17 27.86 13.55
C ASN A 258 -18.26 26.33 13.37
N SER A 259 -19.25 25.78 14.05
CA SER A 259 -19.77 24.43 13.92
C SER A 259 -20.47 24.24 12.58
N THR A 260 -20.28 23.09 11.92
CA THR A 260 -21.34 22.45 11.13
C THR A 260 -21.20 20.94 11.23
N VAL A 261 -22.08 20.39 12.07
CA VAL A 261 -22.78 19.10 12.07
C VAL A 261 -22.30 18.00 11.10
N GLN A 262 -21.59 17.04 11.70
CA GLN A 262 -21.81 15.59 11.67
C GLN A 262 -21.99 14.87 10.32
N SER A 263 -20.90 14.24 9.87
CA SER A 263 -20.92 12.84 9.44
C SER A 263 -19.93 12.07 10.32
N GLN A 264 -20.43 11.07 11.03
CA GLN A 264 -19.66 10.24 11.95
C GLN A 264 -18.70 9.35 11.16
N VAL A 265 -17.44 9.79 11.04
CA VAL A 265 -16.30 8.90 10.81
C VAL A 265 -15.37 9.14 11.99
N GLN A 266 -15.21 8.13 12.84
CA GLN A 266 -14.26 8.17 13.96
C GLN A 266 -12.86 8.47 13.41
N SER A 267 -12.38 9.70 13.59
CA SER A 267 -10.99 10.05 13.40
C SER A 267 -10.19 9.39 14.52
N LEU A 268 -9.55 8.25 14.22
CA LEU A 268 -8.66 7.58 15.17
C LEU A 268 -7.52 8.54 15.54
N SER A 269 -7.38 8.78 16.85
CA SER A 269 -6.23 9.46 17.45
C SER A 269 -4.93 8.87 16.92
N LYS A 270 -4.04 9.71 16.37
CA LYS A 270 -2.65 9.30 16.05
C LYS A 270 -1.98 8.82 17.33
N GLY A 271 -1.77 7.51 17.45
CA GLY A 271 -1.01 6.92 18.56
C GLY A 271 0.48 7.24 18.49
N THR A 272 1.19 7.11 19.60
CA THR A 272 2.66 7.21 19.64
C THR A 272 3.32 5.85 19.36
N PHE A 273 2.61 4.76 19.65
CA PHE A 273 3.08 3.38 19.51
C PHE A 273 2.16 2.59 18.59
N TYR A 274 2.73 1.83 17.67
CA TYR A 274 2.02 1.10 16.63
C TYR A 274 2.50 -0.35 16.58
N ILE A 275 1.56 -1.30 16.57
CA ILE A 275 1.89 -2.72 16.40
C ILE A 275 1.84 -3.06 14.90
N VAL A 276 2.99 -3.31 14.28
CA VAL A 276 3.14 -3.55 12.85
C VAL A 276 3.09 -5.06 12.56
N GLY A 277 2.25 -5.45 11.60
CA GLY A 277 2.14 -6.82 11.11
C GLY A 277 2.81 -7.09 9.77
N GLY A 278 2.99 -6.05 8.97
CA GLY A 278 3.62 -6.15 7.66
C GLY A 278 4.05 -4.80 7.14
N CYS A 279 5.05 -4.80 6.26
CA CYS A 279 5.58 -3.60 5.62
C CYS A 279 5.73 -3.89 4.13
N PHE A 280 5.06 -3.11 3.27
CA PHE A 280 4.96 -3.42 1.85
C PHE A 280 5.48 -2.26 1.01
N GLU A 281 6.29 -2.57 -0.01
CA GLU A 281 6.74 -1.58 -0.99
C GLU A 281 5.61 -1.18 -1.96
N VAL A 282 4.75 -2.13 -2.33
CA VAL A 282 3.61 -1.89 -3.23
C VAL A 282 2.37 -1.56 -2.41
N PHE A 283 1.82 -0.35 -2.61
CA PHE A 283 0.68 0.17 -1.85
C PHE A 283 -0.59 -0.71 -1.96
N ASP A 284 -0.87 -1.28 -3.13
CA ASP A 284 -2.02 -2.18 -3.31
C ASP A 284 -1.95 -3.43 -2.43
N ASN A 285 -0.73 -3.95 -2.19
CA ASN A 285 -0.53 -5.08 -1.27
C ASN A 285 -0.78 -4.66 0.17
N ALA A 286 -0.33 -3.46 0.56
CA ALA A 286 -0.65 -2.89 1.87
C ALA A 286 -2.17 -2.72 2.06
N LEU A 287 -2.89 -2.28 1.02
CA LEU A 287 -4.34 -2.09 1.07
C LEU A 287 -5.08 -3.42 1.24
N ARG A 288 -4.70 -4.46 0.49
CA ARG A 288 -5.26 -5.82 0.63
C ARG A 288 -5.01 -6.38 2.04
N PHE A 289 -3.80 -6.20 2.56
CA PHE A 289 -3.46 -6.65 3.91
C PHE A 289 -4.25 -5.89 4.98
N ALA A 290 -4.36 -4.56 4.86
CA ALA A 290 -5.17 -3.73 5.75
C ALA A 290 -6.66 -4.12 5.74
N SER A 291 -7.22 -4.41 4.57
CA SER A 291 -8.60 -4.92 4.45
C SER A 291 -8.78 -6.27 5.13
N SER A 292 -7.83 -7.19 5.01
CA SER A 292 -7.86 -8.48 5.72
C SER A 292 -7.78 -8.29 7.23
N MET A 293 -6.99 -7.34 7.71
CA MET A 293 -6.91 -7.03 9.15
C MET A 293 -8.21 -6.47 9.69
N LYS A 294 -8.88 -5.60 8.94
CA LYS A 294 -10.21 -5.09 9.30
C LYS A 294 -11.26 -6.20 9.37
N GLN A 295 -11.21 -7.17 8.45
CA GLN A 295 -12.09 -8.35 8.50
C GLN A 295 -11.84 -9.23 9.73
N LYS A 296 -10.59 -9.30 10.19
CA LYS A 296 -10.20 -10.01 11.43
C LYS A 296 -10.50 -9.23 12.72
N GLY A 297 -11.08 -8.03 12.61
CA GLY A 297 -11.45 -7.19 13.76
C GLY A 297 -10.34 -6.27 14.28
N TYR A 298 -9.23 -6.12 13.53
CA TYR A 298 -8.16 -5.19 13.86
C TYR A 298 -8.35 -3.83 13.16
N SER A 299 -7.55 -2.84 13.56
CA SER A 299 -7.67 -1.47 13.04
C SER A 299 -7.27 -1.34 11.57
N GLY A 300 -6.20 -2.05 11.15
CA GLY A 300 -5.73 -2.06 9.76
C GLY A 300 -5.33 -0.67 9.25
N ILE A 301 -4.53 0.05 10.04
CA ILE A 301 -4.04 1.40 9.70
C ILE A 301 -2.80 1.27 8.83
N ILE A 302 -2.74 2.02 7.73
CA ILE A 302 -1.53 2.18 6.92
C ILE A 302 -0.90 3.52 7.30
N LEU A 303 0.37 3.52 7.70
CA LEU A 303 1.05 4.76 8.09
C LEU A 303 1.58 5.49 6.86
N GLU A 304 1.21 6.76 6.70
CA GLU A 304 1.65 7.62 5.60
C GLU A 304 3.15 7.96 5.69
N LYS A 305 3.68 8.13 6.91
CA LYS A 305 5.10 8.34 7.16
C LYS A 305 5.82 6.99 7.19
N GLY A 306 5.94 6.38 6.01
CA GLY A 306 6.57 5.08 5.83
C GLY A 306 8.03 5.02 6.32
N LEU A 307 8.53 3.80 6.52
CA LEU A 307 9.96 3.53 6.75
C LEU A 307 10.70 3.60 5.41
N GLY A 308 10.88 4.81 4.89
CA GLY A 308 11.41 5.05 3.55
C GLY A 308 10.35 4.81 2.47
N ARG A 309 10.58 3.84 1.58
CA ARG A 309 9.65 3.48 0.47
C ARG A 309 8.59 2.46 0.85
N LEU A 310 8.61 1.98 2.10
CA LEU A 310 7.71 0.92 2.56
C LEU A 310 6.52 1.52 3.32
N SER A 311 5.34 1.00 3.03
CA SER A 311 4.08 1.29 3.73
C SER A 311 3.84 0.24 4.83
N PRO A 312 4.08 0.57 6.11
CA PRO A 312 3.77 -0.33 7.21
C PRO A 312 2.26 -0.36 7.48
N VAL A 313 1.77 -1.55 7.78
CA VAL A 313 0.37 -1.81 8.15
C VAL A 313 0.29 -2.31 9.58
N CYS A 314 -0.52 -1.63 10.38
CA CYS A 314 -0.61 -1.83 11.81
C CYS A 314 -1.91 -2.56 12.22
N TYR A 315 -1.80 -3.46 13.20
CA TYR A 315 -2.94 -4.09 13.87
C TYR A 315 -3.70 -3.07 14.71
N SER A 316 -2.98 -2.26 15.47
CA SER A 316 -3.53 -1.31 16.44
C SER A 316 -2.52 -0.21 16.76
N SER A 317 -3.02 0.89 17.33
CA SER A 317 -2.24 2.06 17.76
C SER A 317 -2.57 2.41 19.20
N PHE A 318 -1.56 2.78 19.99
CA PHE A 318 -1.66 3.09 21.41
C PHE A 318 -0.91 4.39 21.73
N ASN A 319 -1.34 5.06 22.80
CA ASN A 319 -0.65 6.23 23.35
C ASN A 319 0.36 5.86 24.44
N SER A 320 0.18 4.69 25.10
CA SER A 320 1.06 4.17 26.14
C SER A 320 1.85 2.97 25.65
N ARG A 321 3.15 2.93 25.98
CA ARG A 321 4.05 1.83 25.63
C ARG A 321 3.66 0.53 26.31
N GLU A 322 3.23 0.60 27.57
CA GLU A 322 2.90 -0.58 28.38
C GLU A 322 1.68 -1.32 27.83
N GLU A 323 0.65 -0.56 27.41
CA GLU A 323 -0.53 -1.12 26.75
C GLU A 323 -0.18 -1.77 25.42
N ALA A 324 0.71 -1.13 24.64
CA ALA A 324 1.14 -1.64 23.35
C ALA A 324 1.94 -2.96 23.47
N LEU A 325 2.81 -3.07 24.47
CA LEU A 325 3.58 -4.30 24.71
C LEU A 325 2.67 -5.45 25.16
N LYS A 326 1.71 -5.18 26.06
CA LYS A 326 0.75 -6.19 26.51
C LYS A 326 -0.12 -6.71 25.36
N GLU A 327 -0.50 -5.85 24.42
CA GLU A 327 -1.26 -6.27 23.25
C GLU A 327 -0.39 -6.98 22.20
N LEU A 328 0.87 -6.57 22.05
CA LEU A 328 1.83 -7.23 21.17
C LEU A 328 2.03 -8.69 21.55
N GLU A 329 2.19 -8.99 22.84
CA GLU A 329 2.35 -10.37 23.33
C GLU A 329 1.15 -11.25 22.96
N LYS A 330 -0.07 -10.73 23.07
CA LYS A 330 -1.28 -11.47 22.67
C LYS A 330 -1.31 -11.74 21.17
N ILE A 331 -0.94 -10.74 20.36
CA ILE A 331 -0.92 -10.87 18.90
C ILE A 331 0.15 -11.87 18.45
N GLN A 332 1.33 -11.85 19.07
CA GLN A 332 2.42 -12.78 18.78
C GLN A 332 2.07 -14.22 19.17
N ALA A 333 1.37 -14.42 20.29
CA ALA A 333 0.97 -15.74 20.75
C ALA A 333 -0.17 -16.37 19.92
N GLY A 334 -1.06 -15.56 19.34
CA GLY A 334 -2.26 -16.04 18.65
C GLY A 334 -2.26 -15.90 17.13
N THR A 335 -1.95 -14.70 16.64
CA THR A 335 -2.25 -14.30 15.26
C THR A 335 -1.00 -14.29 14.40
N ASP A 336 0.01 -13.52 14.80
CA ASP A 336 1.21 -13.27 13.99
C ASP A 336 2.46 -13.19 14.88
N PRO A 337 3.28 -14.26 14.93
CA PRO A 337 4.46 -14.31 15.82
C PRO A 337 5.55 -13.30 15.43
N ASN A 338 5.51 -12.79 14.20
CA ASN A 338 6.47 -11.82 13.67
C ASN A 338 6.01 -10.36 13.81
N ALA A 339 4.88 -10.10 14.49
CA ALA A 339 4.46 -8.74 14.78
C ALA A 339 5.49 -8.02 15.64
N TRP A 340 5.67 -6.72 15.44
CA TRP A 340 6.66 -5.92 16.18
C TRP A 340 6.15 -4.51 16.46
N LEU A 341 6.77 -3.82 17.42
CA LEU A 341 6.37 -2.49 17.85
C LEU A 341 7.17 -1.40 17.11
N LEU A 342 6.46 -0.43 16.55
CA LEU A 342 7.01 0.79 15.97
C LEU A 342 6.61 1.98 16.85
N ALA A 343 7.58 2.77 17.29
CA ALA A 343 7.36 3.99 18.07
C ALA A 343 7.81 5.22 17.27
N TYR A 344 7.05 6.31 17.32
CA TYR A 344 7.37 7.58 16.65
C TYR A 344 7.83 8.66 17.62
#